data_AF-A0A934G0V0-F1
#
_entry.id   AF-A0A934G0V0-F1
#
_cell.length_a   1.000
_cell.length_b   1.000
_cell.length_c   1.000
_cell.angle_alpha   90.00
_cell.angle_beta   90.00
_cell.angle_gamma   90.00
#
_symmetry.space_group_name_H-M   'P 1'
#
loop_
_entity.id
_entity.type
_entity.pdbx_description
1 polymer ?
#
loop_
_entity_poly.entity_id
_entity_poly.type
_entity_poly.pdbx_seq_one_letter_code
_entity_poly.pdbx_strand_id
1 'polypeptide(L)'
;MLRVFLLIALLFLPGCANWFVEQPKGPWAILRHEFHQCLSNLKDDSELRPIAGKVTLDTLYDRDEYFDLLNIEESPSAKEKIAIRKWASKLERCYKIQAESYAYEPPEVAKWSAATDSEQILLVWELYKGNLSYGQFAAKRLEIDTKYRGQIMNAIAADYKKPENLQRPNSNESPKLPSSSSSSCGWEGAHWVCRSL
;
A
#
# COMPACT_ATOMS: atom_id res chain seq x y z
N MET A 1 54.32 28.42 -27.46
CA MET A 1 54.49 28.97 -26.09
C MET A 1 53.14 28.83 -25.40
N LEU A 2 52.86 27.74 -24.67
CA LEU A 2 53.29 27.40 -23.30
C LEU A 2 52.65 28.28 -22.21
N ARG A 3 52.01 27.61 -21.24
CA ARG A 3 51.58 28.01 -19.87
C ARG A 3 50.06 28.20 -19.70
N VAL A 4 49.32 27.19 -19.22
CA VAL A 4 49.24 26.65 -17.83
C VAL A 4 48.65 27.68 -16.87
N PHE A 5 47.35 27.52 -16.56
CA PHE A 5 46.73 27.80 -15.25
C PHE A 5 45.53 26.83 -15.11
N LEU A 6 45.71 25.70 -14.41
CA LEU A 6 45.36 25.49 -13.00
C LEU A 6 43.82 25.52 -12.78
N LEU A 7 43.13 24.37 -12.76
CA LEU A 7 42.92 23.50 -11.58
C LEU A 7 42.50 24.26 -10.32
N ILE A 8 41.22 24.63 -10.20
CA ILE A 8 40.58 24.94 -8.91
C ILE A 8 39.11 24.47 -8.94
N ALA A 9 38.74 23.74 -7.89
CA ALA A 9 37.38 23.39 -7.44
C ALA A 9 36.65 22.17 -8.07
N LEU A 10 37.33 21.01 -8.07
CA LEU A 10 36.73 19.83 -7.43
C LEU A 10 36.56 20.17 -5.95
N LEU A 11 35.34 20.34 -5.44
CA LEU A 11 34.96 20.22 -4.00
C LEU A 11 33.51 20.72 -3.79
N PHE A 12 32.54 20.08 -4.43
CA PHE A 12 31.17 20.02 -3.90
C PHE A 12 30.62 18.62 -4.18
N LEU A 13 31.12 17.65 -3.41
CA LEU A 13 30.38 16.43 -3.14
C LEU A 13 29.39 16.79 -2.01
N PRO A 14 28.11 17.14 -2.28
CA PRO A 14 27.13 17.09 -1.22
C PRO A 14 27.08 15.64 -0.77
N GLY A 15 27.31 15.44 0.53
CA GLY A 15 27.48 14.14 1.13
C GLY A 15 26.39 13.17 0.68
N CYS A 16 26.81 11.92 0.45
CA CYS A 16 25.93 10.78 0.57
C CYS A 16 25.26 10.90 1.96
N ALA A 17 24.09 11.51 2.02
CA ALA A 17 23.15 11.23 3.08
C ALA A 17 22.99 9.71 3.01
N ASN A 18 23.57 8.99 3.97
CA ASN A 18 23.19 7.61 4.19
C ASN A 18 21.73 7.69 4.60
N TRP A 19 20.85 7.56 3.61
CA TRP A 19 19.46 7.19 3.83
C TRP A 19 19.54 5.81 4.45
N PHE A 20 19.66 5.76 5.77
CA PHE A 20 19.41 4.54 6.51
C PHE A 20 17.95 4.21 6.24
N VAL A 21 17.70 3.38 5.23
CA VAL A 21 16.41 2.75 5.00
C VAL A 21 16.15 1.94 6.27
N GLU A 22 15.29 2.48 7.13
CA GLU A 22 14.90 1.82 8.36
C GLU A 22 14.31 0.47 7.98
N GLN A 23 15.00 -0.61 8.37
CA GLN A 23 14.60 -1.97 8.02
C GLN A 23 13.24 -2.26 8.67
N PRO A 24 12.31 -2.92 7.95
CA PRO A 24 11.00 -3.27 8.50
C PRO A 24 11.18 -4.11 9.77
N LYS A 25 10.69 -3.61 10.90
CA LYS A 25 10.75 -4.31 12.20
C LYS A 25 9.50 -5.18 12.35
N GLY A 26 9.68 -6.50 12.29
CA GLY A 26 8.64 -7.51 12.55
C GLY A 26 8.04 -8.16 11.29
N PRO A 27 7.43 -9.35 11.42
CA PRO A 27 6.97 -10.14 10.26
C PRO A 27 5.97 -9.42 9.35
N TRP A 28 5.03 -8.68 9.93
CA TRP A 28 4.05 -7.91 9.16
C TRP A 28 4.69 -6.79 8.33
N ALA A 29 5.65 -6.06 8.90
CA ALA A 29 6.34 -4.99 8.19
C ALA A 29 7.18 -5.55 7.02
N ILE A 30 7.77 -6.74 7.20
CA ILE A 30 8.51 -7.45 6.14
C ILE A 30 7.57 -7.81 5.00
N LEU A 31 6.45 -8.49 5.29
CA LEU A 31 5.48 -8.90 4.26
C LEU A 31 4.90 -7.70 3.49
N ARG A 32 4.60 -6.60 4.19
CA ARG A 32 4.16 -5.36 3.55
C ARG A 32 5.23 -4.77 2.63
N HIS A 33 6.49 -4.76 3.07
CA HIS A 33 7.60 -4.28 2.24
C HIS A 33 7.79 -5.15 1.01
N GLU A 34 7.79 -6.48 1.17
CA GLU A 34 7.90 -7.46 0.08
C GLU A 34 6.74 -7.33 -0.92
N PHE A 35 5.52 -7.12 -0.44
CA PHE A 35 4.37 -6.86 -1.30
C PHE A 35 4.56 -5.59 -2.12
N HIS A 36 4.91 -4.46 -1.50
CA HIS A 36 5.17 -3.22 -2.24
C HIS A 36 6.31 -3.36 -3.25
N GLN A 37 7.38 -4.07 -2.88
CA GLN A 37 8.48 -4.35 -3.80
C GLN A 37 8.02 -5.22 -4.98
N CYS A 38 7.20 -6.25 -4.72
CA CYS A 38 6.64 -7.11 -5.76
C CYS A 38 5.84 -6.28 -6.78
N LEU A 39 5.01 -5.36 -6.31
CA LEU A 39 4.23 -4.46 -7.15
C LEU A 39 5.09 -3.47 -7.94
N SER A 40 6.07 -2.85 -7.27
CA SER A 40 7.00 -1.92 -7.93
C SER A 40 7.73 -2.60 -9.09
N ASN A 41 8.14 -3.86 -8.91
CA ASN A 41 8.83 -4.62 -9.95
C ASN A 41 7.95 -4.88 -11.19
N LEU A 42 6.61 -4.80 -11.08
CA LEU A 42 5.72 -4.95 -12.24
C LEU A 42 5.83 -3.76 -13.20
N LYS A 43 6.03 -2.55 -12.68
CA LYS A 43 6.14 -1.32 -13.49
C LYS A 43 7.35 -1.35 -14.42
N ASP A 44 8.44 -1.96 -13.96
CA ASP A 44 9.71 -2.05 -14.70
C ASP A 44 9.82 -3.32 -15.56
N ASP A 45 8.81 -4.19 -15.55
CA ASP A 45 8.85 -5.46 -16.25
C ASP A 45 8.73 -5.30 -17.78
N SER A 46 9.81 -5.64 -18.48
CA SER A 46 9.87 -5.57 -19.95
C SER A 46 8.79 -6.39 -20.67
N GLU A 47 8.27 -7.46 -20.05
CA GLU A 47 7.20 -8.28 -20.62
C GLU A 47 5.84 -7.57 -20.61
N LEU A 48 5.69 -6.54 -19.77
CA LEU A 48 4.45 -5.78 -19.60
C LEU A 48 4.44 -4.47 -20.40
N ARG A 49 5.55 -4.13 -21.07
CA ARG A 49 5.66 -2.96 -21.96
C ARG A 49 4.49 -2.77 -22.93
N PRO A 50 3.90 -3.81 -23.56
CA PRO A 50 2.78 -3.61 -24.48
C PRO A 50 1.55 -2.93 -23.87
N ILE A 51 1.38 -3.01 -22.55
CA ILE A 51 0.25 -2.42 -21.83
C ILE A 51 0.67 -1.27 -20.89
N ALA A 52 1.96 -0.93 -20.86
CA ALA A 52 2.46 0.18 -20.07
C ALA A 52 1.84 1.50 -20.57
N GLY A 53 1.27 2.29 -19.66
CA GLY A 53 0.54 3.53 -19.99
C GLY A 53 -0.90 3.33 -20.46
N LYS A 54 -1.39 2.09 -20.56
CA LYS A 54 -2.82 1.78 -20.80
C LYS A 54 -3.52 1.22 -19.56
N VAL A 55 -2.74 0.85 -18.55
CA VAL A 55 -3.20 0.44 -17.23
C VAL A 55 -2.18 0.93 -16.20
N THR A 56 -2.61 1.15 -14.96
CA THR A 56 -1.68 1.29 -13.84
C THR A 56 -1.17 -0.11 -13.46
N LEU A 57 0.13 -0.36 -13.62
CA LEU A 57 0.70 -1.70 -13.39
C LEU A 57 0.94 -2.00 -11.91
N ASP A 58 0.97 -0.97 -11.08
CA ASP A 58 0.87 -1.07 -9.63
C ASP A 58 -0.60 -1.29 -9.19
N THR A 59 -0.80 -1.84 -8.00
CA THR A 59 -2.16 -2.16 -7.51
C THR A 59 -2.85 -0.97 -6.86
N LEU A 60 -2.11 0.07 -6.49
CA LEU A 60 -2.69 1.27 -5.95
C LEU A 60 -3.32 2.04 -7.10
N TYR A 61 -4.64 2.29 -7.00
CA TYR A 61 -5.28 3.27 -7.86
C TYR A 61 -4.50 4.59 -7.75
N ASP A 62 -3.93 5.05 -8.87
CA ASP A 62 -3.37 6.39 -8.99
C ASP A 62 -4.44 7.31 -9.56
N ARG A 63 -4.81 8.33 -8.78
CA ARG A 63 -5.82 9.32 -9.17
C ARG A 63 -5.34 10.17 -10.33
N ASP A 64 -4.04 10.43 -10.41
CA ASP A 64 -3.47 11.31 -11.41
C ASP A 64 -3.41 10.59 -12.76
N GLU A 65 -3.12 9.28 -12.78
CA GLU A 65 -3.17 8.46 -14.01
C GLU A 65 -4.61 8.10 -14.44
N TYR A 66 -5.57 8.09 -13.51
CA TYR A 66 -6.95 7.66 -13.79
C TYR A 66 -7.63 8.44 -14.94
N PHE A 67 -7.52 9.77 -14.93
CA PHE A 67 -8.20 10.60 -15.92
C PHE A 67 -7.64 10.40 -17.32
N ASP A 68 -6.35 10.12 -17.44
CA ASP A 68 -5.72 9.79 -18.71
C ASP A 68 -6.22 8.44 -19.23
N LEU A 69 -6.33 7.44 -18.35
CA LEU A 69 -6.78 6.10 -18.70
C LEU A 69 -8.27 6.03 -19.08
N LEU A 70 -9.12 6.86 -18.47
CA LEU A 70 -10.57 6.88 -18.73
C LEU A 70 -10.92 7.10 -20.20
N ASN A 71 -10.10 7.85 -20.93
CA ASN A 71 -10.37 8.22 -22.32
C ASN A 71 -9.89 7.15 -23.32
N ILE A 72 -9.29 6.06 -22.86
CA ILE A 72 -8.82 4.98 -23.72
C ILE A 72 -9.98 4.02 -24.01
N GLU A 73 -10.67 4.26 -25.12
CA GLU A 73 -11.81 3.43 -25.58
C GLU A 73 -11.39 2.09 -26.18
N GLU A 74 -10.10 1.90 -26.46
CA GLU A 74 -9.55 0.68 -27.04
C GLU A 74 -9.71 -0.52 -26.10
N SER A 75 -10.09 -1.67 -26.67
CA SER A 75 -9.96 -2.97 -26.00
C SER A 75 -8.59 -3.59 -26.29
N PRO A 76 -8.09 -4.50 -25.43
CA PRO A 76 -6.79 -5.14 -25.64
C PRO A 76 -6.68 -5.91 -26.96
N SER A 77 -5.63 -5.61 -27.71
CA SER A 77 -5.20 -6.37 -28.89
C SER A 77 -4.69 -7.77 -28.50
N ALA A 78 -4.52 -8.66 -29.48
CA ALA A 78 -4.00 -10.02 -29.24
C ALA A 78 -2.63 -10.03 -28.54
N LYS A 79 -1.73 -9.10 -28.90
CA LYS A 79 -0.41 -8.94 -28.28
C LYS A 79 -0.53 -8.44 -26.82
N GLU A 80 -1.42 -7.48 -26.58
CA GLU A 80 -1.65 -6.94 -25.24
C GLU A 80 -2.31 -7.98 -24.33
N LYS A 81 -3.25 -8.81 -24.83
CA LYS A 81 -3.84 -9.92 -24.07
C LYS A 81 -2.76 -10.87 -23.53
N ILE A 82 -1.71 -11.15 -24.30
CA ILE A 82 -0.57 -11.96 -23.82
C ILE A 82 0.13 -11.27 -22.64
N ALA A 83 0.36 -9.95 -22.73
CA ALA A 83 0.96 -9.17 -21.64
C ALA A 83 0.05 -9.11 -20.40
N ILE A 84 -1.26 -8.91 -20.57
CA ILE A 84 -2.24 -8.89 -19.47
C ILE A 84 -2.29 -10.23 -18.75
N ARG A 85 -2.25 -11.35 -19.48
CA ARG A 85 -2.19 -12.68 -18.86
C ARG A 85 -0.94 -12.84 -17.99
N LYS A 86 0.21 -12.37 -18.46
CA LYS A 86 1.46 -12.38 -17.68
C LYS A 86 1.36 -11.47 -16.47
N TRP A 87 0.77 -10.29 -16.63
CA TRP A 87 0.51 -9.35 -15.55
C TRP A 87 -0.37 -9.98 -14.47
N ALA A 88 -1.48 -10.62 -14.83
CA ALA A 88 -2.36 -11.34 -13.90
C ALA A 88 -1.59 -12.38 -13.08
N SER A 89 -0.80 -13.24 -13.72
CA SER A 89 0.01 -14.25 -13.02
C SER A 89 1.14 -13.67 -12.14
N LYS A 90 1.60 -12.44 -12.41
CA LYS A 90 2.56 -11.76 -11.53
C LYS A 90 1.84 -11.06 -10.37
N LEU A 91 0.67 -10.45 -10.60
CA LEU A 91 -0.19 -9.90 -9.56
C LEU A 91 -0.65 -10.97 -8.57
N GLU A 92 -1.08 -12.15 -9.04
CA GLU A 92 -1.46 -13.28 -8.16
C GLU A 92 -0.32 -13.67 -7.20
N ARG A 93 0.94 -13.58 -7.67
CA ARG A 93 2.11 -13.82 -6.80
C ARG A 93 2.28 -12.73 -5.77
N CYS A 94 2.11 -11.46 -6.12
CA CYS A 94 2.17 -10.37 -5.15
C CYS A 94 1.04 -10.47 -4.12
N TYR A 95 -0.19 -10.77 -4.55
CA TYR A 95 -1.32 -10.95 -3.63
C TYR A 95 -1.19 -12.17 -2.73
N LYS A 96 -0.42 -13.19 -3.13
CA LYS A 96 -0.07 -14.27 -2.20
C LYS A 96 0.74 -13.76 -1.00
N ILE A 97 1.71 -12.88 -1.22
CA ILE A 97 2.50 -12.24 -0.15
C ILE A 97 1.59 -11.38 0.73
N GLN A 98 0.72 -10.58 0.10
CA GLN A 98 -0.28 -9.78 0.83
C GLN A 98 -1.23 -10.66 1.66
N ALA A 99 -1.63 -11.82 1.14
CA ALA A 99 -2.50 -12.75 1.86
C ALA A 99 -1.86 -13.29 3.14
N GLU A 100 -0.54 -13.49 3.16
CA GLU A 100 0.19 -13.88 4.37
C GLU A 100 0.17 -12.75 5.42
N SER A 101 0.12 -11.48 4.99
CA SER A 101 0.05 -10.33 5.91
C SER A 101 -1.29 -10.23 6.65
N TYR A 102 -2.37 -10.81 6.11
CA TYR A 102 -3.70 -10.78 6.72
C TYR A 102 -3.79 -11.48 8.07
N ALA A 103 -2.87 -12.41 8.37
CA ALA A 103 -2.78 -13.04 9.68
C ALA A 103 -2.43 -12.05 10.82
N TYR A 104 -1.92 -10.87 10.48
CA TYR A 104 -1.51 -9.84 11.43
C TYR A 104 -2.46 -8.63 11.44
N GLU A 105 -3.53 -8.66 10.65
CA GLU A 105 -4.52 -7.58 10.58
C GLU A 105 -5.78 -7.92 11.40
N PRO A 106 -6.53 -6.91 11.88
CA PRO A 106 -7.85 -7.14 12.45
C PRO A 106 -8.74 -7.93 11.47
N PRO A 107 -9.55 -8.91 11.92
CA PRO A 107 -10.26 -9.82 11.03
C PRO A 107 -11.15 -9.15 9.96
N GLU A 108 -11.85 -8.06 10.31
CA GLU A 108 -12.65 -7.33 9.33
C GLU A 108 -11.79 -6.55 8.32
N VAL A 109 -10.62 -6.03 8.74
CA VAL A 109 -9.67 -5.40 7.82
C VAL A 109 -9.15 -6.44 6.83
N ALA A 110 -8.63 -7.57 7.34
CA ALA A 110 -8.16 -8.70 6.52
C ALA A 110 -9.21 -9.18 5.51
N LYS A 111 -10.46 -9.32 5.93
CA LYS A 111 -11.59 -9.73 5.08
C LYS A 111 -11.83 -8.76 3.92
N TRP A 112 -11.89 -7.45 4.19
CA TRP A 112 -12.14 -6.47 3.15
C TRP A 112 -10.93 -6.26 2.23
N SER A 113 -9.71 -6.35 2.76
CA SER A 113 -8.48 -6.37 1.96
C SER A 113 -8.46 -7.56 1.01
N ALA A 114 -8.73 -8.78 1.50
CA ALA A 114 -8.78 -9.99 0.67
C ALA A 114 -9.87 -9.95 -0.42
N ALA A 115 -11.03 -9.36 -0.10
CA ALA A 115 -12.10 -9.14 -1.08
C ALA A 115 -11.67 -8.16 -2.18
N THR A 116 -10.93 -7.10 -1.81
CA THR A 116 -10.37 -6.13 -2.76
C THR A 116 -9.43 -6.82 -3.74
N ASP A 117 -8.44 -7.56 -3.24
CA ASP A 117 -7.45 -8.25 -4.08
C ASP A 117 -8.12 -9.23 -5.04
N SER A 118 -9.12 -9.97 -4.55
CA SER A 118 -9.88 -10.93 -5.35
C SER A 118 -10.64 -10.25 -6.49
N GLU A 119 -11.36 -9.15 -6.22
CA GLU A 119 -12.08 -8.40 -7.25
C GLU A 119 -11.12 -7.73 -8.26
N GLN A 120 -9.97 -7.24 -7.81
CA GLN A 120 -8.94 -6.67 -8.70
C GLN A 120 -8.41 -7.73 -9.68
N ILE A 121 -8.11 -8.95 -9.22
CA ILE A 121 -7.69 -10.05 -10.13
C ILE A 121 -8.78 -10.41 -11.13
N LEU A 122 -10.02 -10.55 -10.67
CA LEU A 122 -11.15 -10.85 -11.56
C LEU A 122 -11.31 -9.76 -12.64
N LEU A 123 -11.12 -8.50 -12.27
CA LEU A 123 -11.21 -7.39 -13.22
C LEU A 123 -10.10 -7.44 -14.27
N VAL A 124 -8.87 -7.82 -13.90
CA VAL A 124 -7.76 -8.03 -14.86
C VAL A 124 -8.10 -9.16 -15.84
N TRP A 125 -8.77 -10.23 -15.38
CA TRP A 125 -9.23 -11.30 -16.25
C TRP A 125 -10.34 -10.86 -17.22
N GLU A 126 -11.24 -9.97 -16.82
CA GLU A 126 -12.25 -9.39 -17.72
C GLU A 126 -11.61 -8.50 -18.80
N LEU A 127 -10.58 -7.72 -18.45
CA LEU A 127 -9.77 -6.98 -19.42
C LEU A 127 -9.06 -7.94 -20.38
N TYR A 128 -8.43 -9.01 -19.89
CA TYR A 128 -7.77 -10.03 -20.71
C TYR A 128 -8.72 -10.66 -21.75
N LYS A 129 -9.95 -10.97 -21.35
CA LYS A 129 -10.96 -11.51 -22.28
C LYS A 129 -11.34 -10.51 -23.37
N GLY A 130 -11.13 -9.21 -23.13
CA GLY A 130 -11.53 -8.11 -24.00
C GLY A 130 -12.97 -7.69 -23.76
N ASN A 131 -13.52 -8.01 -22.58
CA ASN A 131 -14.88 -7.61 -22.19
C ASN A 131 -14.95 -6.14 -21.77
N LEU A 132 -13.79 -5.52 -21.54
CA LEU A 132 -13.63 -4.13 -21.12
C LEU A 132 -12.65 -3.42 -22.06
N SER A 133 -12.91 -2.13 -22.33
CA SER A 133 -11.86 -1.21 -22.77
C SER A 133 -10.94 -0.83 -21.60
N TYR A 134 -9.80 -0.21 -21.89
CA TYR A 134 -8.89 0.28 -20.85
C TYR A 134 -9.55 1.36 -19.96
N GLY A 135 -10.35 2.26 -20.53
CA GLY A 135 -11.11 3.25 -19.76
C GLY A 135 -12.17 2.63 -18.86
N GLN A 136 -12.91 1.63 -19.36
CA GLN A 136 -13.86 0.87 -18.54
C GLN A 136 -13.18 0.10 -17.40
N PHE A 137 -12.01 -0.48 -17.68
CA PHE A 137 -11.18 -1.14 -16.68
C PHE A 137 -10.72 -0.15 -15.60
N ALA A 138 -10.22 1.02 -15.97
CA ALA A 138 -9.82 2.07 -15.02
C ALA A 138 -11.00 2.52 -14.14
N ALA A 139 -12.18 2.75 -14.73
CA ALA A 139 -13.41 3.10 -14.01
C ALA A 139 -13.79 2.03 -12.96
N LYS A 140 -13.75 0.75 -13.35
CA LYS A 140 -14.06 -0.36 -12.44
C LYS A 140 -13.01 -0.53 -11.35
N ARG A 141 -11.73 -0.28 -11.62
CA ARG A 141 -10.68 -0.29 -10.58
C ARG A 141 -10.95 0.75 -9.49
N LEU A 142 -11.35 1.96 -9.89
CA LEU A 142 -11.73 3.01 -8.94
C LEU A 142 -12.97 2.65 -8.13
N GLU A 143 -13.97 2.04 -8.78
CA GLU A 143 -15.18 1.57 -8.10
C GLU A 143 -14.83 0.55 -6.99
N ILE A 144 -13.98 -0.43 -7.30
CA ILE A 144 -13.50 -1.44 -6.35
C ILE A 144 -12.71 -0.77 -5.21
N ASP A 145 -11.75 0.11 -5.52
CA ASP A 145 -10.96 0.81 -4.49
C ASP A 145 -11.88 1.62 -3.56
N THR A 146 -12.80 2.41 -4.12
CA THR A 146 -13.72 3.26 -3.34
C THR A 146 -14.63 2.41 -2.46
N LYS A 147 -15.20 1.33 -3.01
CA LYS A 147 -16.08 0.39 -2.31
C LYS A 147 -15.40 -0.19 -1.08
N TYR A 148 -14.19 -0.74 -1.24
CA TYR A 148 -13.52 -1.44 -0.15
C TYR A 148 -12.71 -0.55 0.78
N ARG A 149 -12.15 0.57 0.30
CA ARG A 149 -11.49 1.55 1.15
C ARG A 149 -12.43 2.07 2.24
N GLY A 150 -13.69 2.32 1.90
CA GLY A 150 -14.71 2.70 2.89
C GLY A 150 -14.93 1.61 3.96
N GLN A 151 -15.02 0.34 3.55
CA GLN A 151 -15.19 -0.79 4.48
C GLN A 151 -13.97 -0.99 5.39
N ILE A 152 -12.76 -0.92 4.83
CA ILE A 152 -11.50 -1.02 5.57
C ILE A 152 -11.39 0.11 6.59
N MET A 153 -11.64 1.36 6.20
CA MET A 153 -11.58 2.51 7.13
C MET A 153 -12.60 2.39 8.26
N ASN A 154 -13.81 1.90 7.96
CA ASN A 154 -14.83 1.62 8.98
C ASN A 154 -14.40 0.49 9.93
N ALA A 155 -13.79 -0.59 9.41
CA ALA A 155 -13.28 -1.70 10.20
C ALA A 155 -12.15 -1.25 11.13
N ILE A 156 -11.20 -0.45 10.63
CA ILE A 156 -10.13 0.18 11.41
C ILE A 156 -10.74 1.04 12.53
N ALA A 157 -11.68 1.92 12.20
CA ALA A 157 -12.32 2.79 13.19
C ALA A 157 -13.12 2.02 14.26
N ALA A 158 -13.74 0.90 13.89
CA ALA A 158 -14.47 0.04 14.82
C ALA A 158 -13.52 -0.69 15.79
N ASP A 159 -12.36 -1.14 15.31
CA ASP A 159 -11.33 -1.78 16.13
C ASP A 159 -10.79 -0.81 17.20
N TYR A 160 -10.54 0.46 16.82
CA TYR A 160 -10.17 1.52 17.77
C TYR A 160 -11.26 1.85 18.80
N LYS A 161 -12.54 1.71 18.43
CA LYS A 161 -13.67 2.01 19.31
C LYS A 161 -13.98 0.89 20.29
N LYS A 162 -13.39 -0.30 20.14
CA LYS A 162 -13.57 -1.40 21.07
C LYS A 162 -12.96 -0.97 22.40
N PRO A 163 -13.77 -0.52 23.39
CA PRO A 163 -13.21 -0.18 24.67
C PRO A 163 -12.62 -1.47 25.22
N GLU A 164 -11.48 -1.33 25.87
CA GLU A 164 -10.79 -2.37 26.61
C GLU A 164 -11.70 -2.87 27.74
N ASN A 165 -12.74 -3.64 27.41
CA ASN A 165 -13.42 -4.54 28.33
C ASN A 165 -12.52 -5.78 28.50
N LEU A 166 -11.24 -5.53 28.80
CA LEU A 166 -10.47 -6.45 29.63
C LEU A 166 -11.13 -6.37 30.99
N GLN A 167 -11.63 -7.52 31.43
CA GLN A 167 -12.15 -7.76 32.77
C GLN A 167 -11.39 -6.93 33.79
N ARG A 168 -12.05 -5.92 34.38
CA ARG A 168 -11.65 -5.49 35.72
C ARG A 168 -11.76 -6.75 36.58
N PRO A 169 -10.67 -7.25 37.19
CA PRO A 169 -10.83 -8.23 38.24
C PRO A 169 -11.76 -7.60 39.28
N ASN A 170 -12.74 -8.38 39.73
CA ASN A 170 -13.60 -8.03 40.86
C ASN A 170 -12.70 -7.73 42.07
N SER A 171 -12.31 -6.47 42.25
CA SER A 171 -11.85 -5.97 43.54
C SER A 171 -13.03 -5.30 44.20
N ASN A 172 -13.65 -6.04 45.12
CA ASN A 172 -14.33 -5.45 46.26
C ASN A 172 -13.32 -4.61 47.05
N GLU A 173 -12.98 -3.42 46.57
CA GLU A 173 -12.22 -2.44 47.33
C GLU A 173 -12.57 -1.03 46.85
N SER A 174 -13.26 -0.29 47.71
CA SER A 174 -13.65 1.10 47.50
C SER A 174 -12.41 1.98 47.27
N PRO A 175 -12.37 2.81 46.21
CA PRO A 175 -11.23 3.69 45.99
C PRO A 175 -11.31 4.93 46.90
N LYS A 176 -10.25 5.16 47.68
CA LYS A 176 -9.90 6.49 48.18
C LYS A 176 -9.38 7.32 47.00
N LEU A 177 -9.97 8.50 46.79
CA LEU A 177 -9.46 9.53 45.89
C LEU A 177 -8.04 9.96 46.31
N PRO A 178 -7.13 10.17 45.35
CA PRO A 178 -6.55 11.52 45.30
C PRO A 178 -6.34 12.10 43.89
N SER A 179 -6.55 13.42 43.87
CA SER A 179 -5.95 14.51 43.08
C SER A 179 -5.67 14.32 41.59
N SER A 180 -6.33 15.18 40.82
CA SER A 180 -6.00 15.64 39.47
C SER A 180 -4.49 15.92 39.27
N SER A 181 -3.80 15.03 38.56
CA SER A 181 -2.50 15.31 37.96
C SER A 181 -2.70 15.43 36.45
N SER A 182 -2.36 16.58 35.87
CA SER A 182 -2.34 16.79 34.42
C SER A 182 -1.20 15.99 33.82
N SER A 183 -1.49 14.85 33.21
CA SER A 183 -0.52 14.10 32.40
C SER A 183 -0.45 14.69 30.99
N SER A 184 0.78 14.92 30.52
CA SER A 184 1.04 15.23 29.13
C SER A 184 1.40 13.92 28.42
N CYS A 185 0.64 13.56 27.40
CA CYS A 185 0.91 12.38 26.60
C CYS A 185 1.40 12.79 25.21
N GLY A 186 2.39 12.07 24.70
CA GLY A 186 2.97 12.31 23.39
C GLY A 186 3.62 11.06 22.81
N TRP A 187 3.94 11.13 21.53
CA TRP A 187 4.67 10.07 20.84
C TRP A 187 6.16 10.15 21.19
N GLU A 188 6.69 9.07 21.77
CA GLU A 188 8.14 8.85 21.93
C GLU A 188 8.54 7.66 21.02
N GLY A 189 8.94 7.98 19.78
CA GLY A 189 9.27 6.95 18.79
C GLY A 189 8.03 6.14 18.34
N ALA A 190 8.09 4.81 18.48
CA ALA A 190 7.03 3.90 18.02
C ALA A 190 5.96 3.55 19.07
N HIS A 191 6.00 4.16 20.26
CA HIS A 191 5.02 3.90 21.32
C HIS A 191 4.49 5.21 21.93
N TRP A 192 3.24 5.16 22.38
CA TRP A 192 2.56 6.28 23.04
C TRP A 192 2.90 6.26 24.53
N VAL A 193 3.48 7.35 25.03
CA VAL A 193 3.89 7.47 26.43
C VAL A 193 3.10 8.60 27.09
N CYS A 194 2.49 8.29 28.24
CA CYS A 194 1.91 9.29 29.13
C CYS A 194 2.81 9.44 30.35
N ARG A 195 3.39 10.63 30.53
CA ARG A 195 4.14 10.96 31.73
C ARG A 195 3.30 11.87 32.61
N SER A 196 3.22 11.53 33.89
CA SER A 196 2.70 12.43 34.91
C SER A 196 3.72 13.56 35.07
N LEU A 197 3.27 14.81 34.92
CA LEU A 197 4.06 15.98 35.30
C LEU A 197 4.18 16.08 36.82
#